data_AF-A0A7J6V1A4-F1
#
_entry.id   AF-A0A7J6V1A4-F1
#
_cell.length_a   1.000
_cell.length_b   1.000
_cell.length_c   1.000
_cell.angle_alpha   90.00
_cell.angle_beta   90.00
_cell.angle_gamma   90.00
#
_symmetry.space_group_name_H-M   'P 1'
#
loop_
_entity.id
_entity.type
_entity.pdbx_description
1 polymer ?
#
loop_
_entity_poly.entity_id
_entity_poly.type
_entity_poly.pdbx_seq_one_letter_code
_entity_poly.pdbx_strand_id
1 'polypeptide(L)'
;VMLLGHNDEFIADKNMKVTIVFNYFGPELVQRMPRVRNGYVHVANNRYEEWEMYAIGGSANPTILSEGNYFNAPKLSIVGCSLQVTKRETDGMWKNWKWRSSTDVFENGAYFVQSGWGSIAPLYSKSQSFTVADGSVVPYLTSAAGPLHCRIRSICLLIFYLVKIIQIV
;
A
#
# COMPACT_ATOMS: atom_id res chain seq x y z
N VAL A 1 -3.55 -9.96 -0.36
CA VAL A 1 -3.68 -9.28 0.95
C VAL A 1 -2.49 -9.61 1.84
N MET A 2 -2.14 -8.75 2.81
CA MET A 2 -0.85 -8.76 3.52
C MET A 2 -0.99 -8.31 4.97
N LEU A 3 -0.40 -9.06 5.90
CA LEU A 3 -0.24 -8.69 7.30
C LEU A 3 1.26 -8.54 7.61
N LEU A 4 1.66 -7.35 8.03
CA LEU A 4 3.04 -6.99 8.35
C LEU A 4 3.16 -6.75 9.86
N GLY A 5 3.79 -7.68 10.56
CA GLY A 5 3.85 -7.75 12.03
C GLY A 5 2.68 -8.55 12.61
N HIS A 6 2.98 -9.52 13.47
CA HIS A 6 2.01 -10.49 13.96
C HIS A 6 1.31 -10.04 15.25
N ASN A 7 2.06 -9.49 16.20
CA ASN A 7 1.61 -9.11 17.54
C ASN A 7 1.90 -7.61 17.80
N ASP A 8 0.93 -6.90 18.36
CA ASP A 8 1.04 -5.49 18.73
C ASP A 8 2.17 -5.27 19.77
N GLU A 9 2.40 -6.23 20.65
CA GLU A 9 3.40 -6.18 21.73
C GLU A 9 4.82 -6.59 21.28
N PHE A 10 4.97 -7.14 20.07
CA PHE A 10 6.27 -7.59 19.58
C PHE A 10 7.12 -6.41 19.06
N ILE A 11 7.77 -5.72 20.00
CA ILE A 11 8.49 -4.46 19.75
C ILE A 11 9.65 -4.57 18.75
N ALA A 12 10.18 -5.77 18.49
CA ALA A 12 11.25 -5.96 17.50
C ALA A 12 10.78 -5.59 16.08
N ASP A 13 9.48 -5.67 15.79
CA ASP A 13 8.89 -5.26 14.50
C ASP A 13 9.00 -3.75 14.25
N LYS A 14 9.38 -2.93 15.24
CA LYS A 14 9.69 -1.50 15.00
C LYS A 14 10.83 -1.31 14.01
N ASN A 15 11.72 -2.29 13.88
CA ASN A 15 12.83 -2.27 12.93
C ASN A 15 12.43 -2.75 11.53
N MET A 16 11.22 -3.31 11.37
CA MET A 16 10.71 -3.76 10.08
C MET A 16 10.55 -2.58 9.12
N LYS A 17 11.09 -2.71 7.92
CA LYS A 17 10.94 -1.75 6.82
C LYS A 17 10.50 -2.51 5.57
N VAL A 18 9.34 -2.15 5.04
CA VAL A 18 8.80 -2.80 3.84
C VAL A 18 8.45 -1.75 2.80
N THR A 19 8.78 -2.05 1.55
CA THR A 19 8.25 -1.33 0.39
C THR A 19 7.31 -2.23 -0.39
N ILE A 20 6.13 -1.71 -0.69
CA ILE A 20 5.13 -2.36 -1.54
C ILE A 20 4.96 -1.46 -2.75
N VAL A 21 5.40 -1.93 -3.92
CA VAL A 21 5.39 -1.12 -5.15
C VAL A 21 4.97 -1.91 -6.38
N PHE A 22 4.25 -1.26 -7.30
CA PHE A 22 3.76 -1.80 -8.57
C PHE A 22 2.83 -3.01 -8.46
N ASN A 23 2.01 -3.05 -7.40
CA ASN A 23 1.01 -4.10 -7.21
C ASN A 23 -0.35 -3.68 -7.75
N TYR A 24 -1.11 -4.65 -8.23
CA TYR A 24 -2.56 -4.54 -8.43
C TYR A 24 -3.29 -5.27 -7.32
N PHE A 25 -4.09 -4.53 -6.55
CA PHE A 25 -4.95 -5.03 -5.49
C PHE A 25 -6.41 -4.91 -5.91
N GLY A 26 -6.96 -6.00 -6.44
CA GLY A 26 -8.37 -6.08 -6.80
C GLY A 26 -8.64 -7.13 -7.88
N PRO A 27 -9.91 -7.23 -8.32
CA PRO A 27 -11.09 -6.62 -7.68
C PRO A 27 -11.51 -7.38 -6.40
N GLU A 28 -12.46 -6.83 -5.65
CA GLU A 28 -13.19 -7.50 -4.54
C GLU A 28 -12.31 -7.96 -3.35
N LEU A 29 -11.27 -7.20 -3.00
CA LEU A 29 -10.49 -7.49 -1.81
C LEU A 29 -11.12 -6.88 -0.56
N VAL A 30 -11.36 -7.70 0.45
CA VAL A 30 -12.01 -7.23 1.68
C VAL A 30 -11.17 -6.16 2.42
N GLN A 31 -9.89 -6.47 2.69
CA GLN A 31 -9.03 -5.63 3.53
C GLN A 31 -7.53 -6.01 3.51
N ARG A 32 -6.70 -5.22 4.21
CA ARG A 32 -5.28 -5.51 4.55
C ARG A 32 -4.34 -5.48 3.34
N MET A 33 -4.22 -4.32 2.71
CA MET A 33 -3.35 -4.07 1.55
C MET A 33 -2.38 -2.89 1.77
N PRO A 34 -1.54 -2.90 2.82
CA PRO A 34 -1.37 -3.91 3.88
C PRO A 34 -2.13 -3.57 5.17
N ARG A 35 -2.10 -4.49 6.13
CA ARG A 35 -2.28 -4.17 7.56
C ARG A 35 -0.93 -4.24 8.29
N VAL A 36 -0.52 -3.17 8.95
CA VAL A 36 0.83 -3.00 9.52
C VAL A 36 0.80 -2.86 11.04
N ARG A 37 1.85 -3.36 11.71
CA ARG A 37 2.11 -3.13 13.14
C ARG A 37 3.54 -2.69 13.38
N ASN A 38 3.73 -1.74 14.31
CA ASN A 38 5.02 -1.21 14.80
C ASN A 38 5.95 -0.56 13.76
N GLY A 39 6.29 -1.26 12.68
CA GLY A 39 7.33 -0.89 11.73
C GLY A 39 6.95 0.20 10.73
N TYR A 40 7.79 0.31 9.71
CA TYR A 40 7.70 1.27 8.62
C TYR A 40 7.25 0.59 7.32
N VAL A 41 6.31 1.21 6.63
CA VAL A 41 5.90 0.79 5.29
C VAL A 41 5.82 1.97 4.34
N HIS A 42 6.46 1.81 3.18
CA HIS A 42 6.25 2.66 2.01
C HIS A 42 5.37 1.92 1.00
N VAL A 43 4.17 2.41 0.75
CA VAL A 43 3.26 1.95 -0.30
C VAL A 43 3.34 2.94 -1.45
N ALA A 44 3.95 2.54 -2.56
CA ALA A 44 4.22 3.40 -3.70
C ALA A 44 3.67 2.85 -5.02
N ASN A 45 3.05 3.66 -5.87
CA ASN A 45 2.57 3.27 -7.20
C ASN A 45 1.84 1.91 -7.26
N ASN A 46 0.95 1.64 -6.32
CA ASN A 46 0.05 0.49 -6.36
C ASN A 46 -1.36 0.92 -6.81
N ARG A 47 -2.04 0.04 -7.55
CA ARG A 47 -3.44 0.20 -7.95
C ARG A 47 -4.33 -0.56 -6.99
N TYR A 48 -5.33 0.12 -6.44
CA TYR A 48 -6.33 -0.44 -5.55
C TYR A 48 -7.71 -0.29 -6.17
N GLU A 49 -8.45 -1.40 -6.23
CA GLU A 49 -9.81 -1.40 -6.77
C GLU A 49 -10.77 -2.10 -5.83
N GLU A 50 -11.91 -1.44 -5.61
CA GLU A 50 -13.13 -2.03 -5.06
C GLU A 50 -12.91 -2.80 -3.75
N TRP A 51 -12.25 -2.18 -2.78
CA TRP A 51 -12.10 -2.78 -1.45
C TRP A 51 -13.41 -2.72 -0.65
N GLU A 52 -13.73 -3.77 0.11
CA GLU A 52 -14.98 -3.78 0.89
C GLU A 52 -14.84 -2.95 2.18
N MET A 53 -13.81 -3.20 2.99
CA MET A 53 -13.70 -2.59 4.32
C MET A 53 -12.66 -1.47 4.40
N TYR A 54 -11.44 -1.69 3.92
CA TYR A 54 -10.38 -0.68 3.82
C TYR A 54 -9.23 -1.20 2.95
N ALA A 55 -8.47 -0.30 2.33
CA ALA A 55 -7.24 -0.68 1.63
C ALA A 55 -6.07 -0.82 2.61
N ILE A 56 -5.70 0.26 3.29
CA ILE A 56 -4.50 0.35 4.14
C ILE A 56 -4.93 0.42 5.61
N GLY A 57 -4.31 -0.37 6.48
CA GLY A 57 -4.63 -0.31 7.90
C GLY A 57 -3.48 -0.66 8.83
N GLY A 58 -3.73 -0.60 10.13
CA GLY A 58 -2.73 -0.95 11.12
C GLY A 58 -3.14 -0.74 12.57
N SER A 59 -2.35 -1.32 13.46
CA SER A 59 -2.40 -1.20 14.93
C SER A 59 -0.99 -1.03 15.49
N ALA A 60 -0.83 -0.67 16.76
CA ALA A 60 0.48 -0.49 17.40
C ALA A 60 1.42 0.53 16.72
N ASN A 61 0.89 1.70 16.34
CA ASN A 61 1.67 2.86 15.87
C ASN A 61 2.68 2.59 14.73
N PRO A 62 2.24 2.03 13.59
CA PRO A 62 3.11 1.89 12.43
C PRO A 62 3.29 3.25 11.74
N THR A 63 4.41 3.42 11.06
CA THR A 63 4.63 4.56 10.16
C THR A 63 4.29 4.14 8.73
N ILE A 64 3.36 4.85 8.10
CA ILE A 64 2.89 4.55 6.74
C ILE A 64 3.08 5.76 5.85
N LEU A 65 3.87 5.60 4.80
CA LEU A 65 3.96 6.54 3.69
C LEU A 65 3.24 5.94 2.49
N SER A 66 2.18 6.62 2.05
CA SER A 66 1.47 6.38 0.79
C SER A 66 1.93 7.42 -0.22
N GLU A 67 2.50 6.97 -1.35
CA GLU A 67 3.04 7.86 -2.37
C GLU A 67 2.65 7.43 -3.79
N GLY A 68 1.98 8.29 -4.54
CA GLY A 68 1.67 8.06 -5.95
C GLY A 68 0.84 6.80 -6.23
N ASN A 69 -0.02 6.35 -5.32
CA ASN A 69 -0.92 5.22 -5.55
C ASN A 69 -2.20 5.67 -6.27
N TYR A 70 -2.94 4.70 -6.83
CA TYR A 70 -4.23 4.93 -7.45
C TYR A 70 -5.31 4.15 -6.70
N PHE A 71 -6.23 4.87 -6.05
CA PHE A 71 -7.31 4.31 -5.26
C PHE A 71 -8.65 4.52 -5.94
N ASN A 72 -9.25 3.44 -6.44
CA ASN A 72 -10.58 3.45 -7.02
C ASN A 72 -11.57 2.76 -6.07
N ALA A 73 -12.31 3.56 -5.32
CA ALA A 73 -13.29 3.03 -4.36
C ALA A 73 -14.43 2.29 -5.08
N PRO A 74 -15.10 1.33 -4.40
CA PRO A 74 -16.35 0.75 -4.88
C PRO A 74 -17.38 1.83 -5.19
N LYS A 75 -18.24 1.56 -6.18
CA LYS A 75 -19.36 2.47 -6.49
C LYS A 75 -20.30 2.56 -5.29
N LEU A 76 -20.76 3.78 -4.98
CA LEU A 76 -21.65 4.09 -3.85
C LEU A 76 -22.95 3.27 -3.82
N SER A 77 -23.35 2.66 -4.94
CA SER A 77 -24.50 1.75 -5.02
C SER A 77 -24.31 0.43 -4.27
N ILE A 78 -23.09 0.09 -3.86
CA ILE A 78 -22.80 -1.12 -3.08
C ILE A 78 -22.88 -0.80 -1.59
N VAL A 79 -23.99 -1.20 -0.96
CA VAL A 79 -24.22 -1.02 0.48
C VAL A 79 -23.17 -1.79 1.29
N GLY A 80 -22.54 -1.13 2.26
CA GLY A 80 -21.59 -1.75 3.19
C GLY A 80 -20.11 -1.54 2.85
N CYS A 81 -19.79 -0.94 1.70
CA CYS A 81 -18.42 -0.64 1.31
C CYS A 81 -17.90 0.70 1.89
N SER A 82 -16.61 0.77 2.21
CA SER A 82 -15.97 1.98 2.73
C SER A 82 -15.26 2.79 1.64
N LEU A 83 -15.51 4.10 1.58
CA LEU A 83 -14.76 5.04 0.74
C LEU A 83 -13.40 5.42 1.36
N GLN A 84 -13.26 5.25 2.67
CA GLN A 84 -12.04 5.61 3.38
C GLN A 84 -10.96 4.54 3.13
N VAL A 85 -9.85 4.95 2.53
CA VAL A 85 -8.70 4.10 2.22
C VAL A 85 -8.08 3.52 3.50
N THR A 86 -8.04 4.33 4.56
CA THR A 86 -7.30 4.04 5.81
C THR A 86 -8.19 3.54 6.94
N LYS A 87 -7.81 2.44 7.62
CA LYS A 87 -8.43 2.02 8.90
C LYS A 87 -7.42 1.81 10.02
N ARG A 88 -7.64 2.50 11.15
CA ARG A 88 -6.87 2.28 12.38
C ARG A 88 -7.60 1.24 13.22
N GLU A 89 -6.91 0.16 13.56
CA GLU A 89 -7.45 -0.93 14.37
C GLU A 89 -7.18 -0.61 15.85
N THR A 90 -7.77 0.48 16.36
CA THR A 90 -7.72 0.89 17.76
C THR A 90 -8.80 1.92 18.06
N ASP A 91 -9.38 1.84 19.26
CA ASP A 91 -10.28 2.88 19.81
C ASP A 91 -9.50 4.01 20.50
N GLY A 92 -8.18 3.88 20.62
CA GLY A 92 -7.30 4.77 21.36
C GLY A 92 -6.75 5.96 20.57
N MET A 93 -5.71 6.59 21.13
CA MET A 93 -5.04 7.75 20.51
C MET A 93 -4.15 7.31 19.34
N TRP A 94 -4.66 7.43 18.12
CA TRP A 94 -3.92 7.20 16.87
C TRP A 94 -3.49 8.50 16.16
N LYS A 95 -3.94 9.67 16.63
CA LYS A 95 -3.69 10.95 15.96
C LYS A 95 -2.21 11.30 15.82
N ASN A 96 -1.36 10.74 16.69
CA ASN A 96 0.10 10.88 16.64
C ASN A 96 0.79 9.86 15.71
N TRP A 97 0.08 8.82 15.23
CA TRP A 97 0.65 7.84 14.32
C TRP A 97 0.90 8.48 12.96
N LYS A 98 2.10 8.27 12.40
CA LYS A 98 2.53 9.02 11.22
C LYS A 98 2.10 8.32 9.93
N TRP A 99 0.90 8.68 9.46
CA TRP A 99 0.29 8.16 8.23
C TRP A 99 0.14 9.31 7.25
N ARG A 100 0.93 9.29 6.17
CA ARG A 100 0.99 10.36 5.18
C ARG A 100 0.64 9.84 3.80
N SER A 101 -0.02 10.68 3.02
CA SER A 101 -0.34 10.50 1.62
C SER A 101 0.29 11.64 0.83
N SER A 102 0.88 11.31 -0.31
CA SER A 102 1.54 12.25 -1.22
C SER A 102 1.28 11.79 -2.64
N THR A 103 0.88 12.70 -3.53
CA THR A 103 0.64 12.44 -4.97
C THR A 103 -0.29 11.26 -5.30
N ASP A 104 -1.03 10.74 -4.32
CA ASP A 104 -2.02 9.69 -4.51
C ASP A 104 -3.23 10.24 -5.29
N VAL A 105 -3.79 9.41 -6.16
CA VAL A 105 -5.02 9.68 -6.91
C VAL A 105 -6.18 8.93 -6.26
N PHE A 106 -7.29 9.63 -6.06
CA PHE A 106 -8.49 9.10 -5.43
C PHE A 106 -9.69 9.24 -6.36
N GLU A 107 -10.25 8.10 -6.78
CA GLU A 107 -11.41 8.00 -7.65
C GLU A 107 -12.63 7.48 -6.88
N ASN A 108 -13.82 7.74 -7.42
CA ASN A 108 -15.11 7.33 -6.83
C ASN A 108 -15.31 7.80 -5.38
N GLY A 109 -14.78 8.96 -5.03
CA GLY A 109 -14.90 9.53 -3.68
C GLY A 109 -14.01 8.86 -2.64
N ALA A 110 -13.03 8.06 -3.06
CA ALA A 110 -11.99 7.57 -2.16
C ALA A 110 -11.29 8.74 -1.43
N TYR A 111 -10.82 8.51 -0.21
CA TYR A 111 -10.01 9.49 0.49
C TYR A 111 -9.09 8.86 1.53
N PHE A 112 -7.98 9.53 1.80
CA PHE A 112 -7.00 9.14 2.81
C PHE A 112 -7.05 10.10 4.00
N VAL A 113 -7.31 9.58 5.19
CA VAL A 113 -7.25 10.38 6.43
C VAL A 113 -5.82 10.33 6.95
N GLN A 114 -5.09 11.44 6.89
CA GLN A 114 -3.70 11.53 7.38
C GLN A 114 -3.63 11.75 8.90
N SER A 115 -2.49 11.41 9.50
CA SER A 115 -2.21 11.63 10.93
C SER A 115 -0.71 11.79 11.20
N GLY A 116 -0.37 12.28 12.39
CA GLY A 116 1.01 12.58 12.79
C GLY A 116 1.55 13.86 12.16
N TRP A 117 2.54 14.46 12.83
CA TRP A 117 3.16 15.72 12.40
C TRP A 117 4.39 15.48 11.51
N GLY A 118 4.62 16.42 10.59
CA GLY A 118 5.77 16.45 9.68
C GLY A 118 5.67 15.52 8.46
N SER A 119 6.70 15.55 7.61
CA SER A 119 6.85 14.67 6.44
C SER A 119 7.53 13.35 6.82
N ILE A 120 7.37 12.33 5.98
CA ILE A 120 8.10 11.07 6.06
C ILE A 120 9.09 11.05 4.90
N ALA A 121 10.38 10.87 5.18
CA ALA A 121 11.36 10.58 4.14
C ALA A 121 11.38 9.07 3.87
N PRO A 122 11.42 8.62 2.61
CA PRO A 122 11.59 7.22 2.30
C PRO A 122 12.86 6.64 2.93
N LEU A 123 12.76 5.49 3.60
CA LEU A 123 13.87 4.85 4.31
C LEU A 123 14.71 3.94 3.37
N TYR A 124 15.31 4.53 2.33
CA TYR A 124 16.13 3.84 1.34
C TYR A 124 17.62 4.21 1.44
N SER A 125 18.48 3.24 1.14
CA SER A 125 19.83 3.54 0.65
C SER A 125 19.78 4.05 -0.80
N LYS A 126 20.87 4.66 -1.29
CA LYS A 126 20.95 5.09 -2.71
C LYS A 126 20.76 3.94 -3.70
N SER A 127 21.17 2.72 -3.37
CA SER A 127 20.98 1.55 -4.24
C SER A 127 19.56 1.00 -4.21
N GLN A 128 18.78 1.34 -3.17
CA GLN A 128 17.38 0.94 -3.02
C GLN A 128 16.39 1.99 -3.54
N SER A 129 16.85 3.23 -3.75
CA SER A 129 15.98 4.32 -4.18
C SER A 129 15.43 4.11 -5.58
N PHE A 130 14.20 4.54 -5.79
CA PHE A 130 13.51 4.56 -7.07
C PHE A 130 12.65 5.81 -7.16
N THR A 131 12.27 6.18 -8.39
CA THR A 131 11.37 7.30 -8.63
C THR A 131 9.93 6.82 -8.48
N VAL A 132 9.15 7.53 -7.66
CA VAL A 132 7.70 7.34 -7.57
C VAL A 132 7.03 8.17 -8.66
N ALA A 133 6.25 7.52 -9.52
CA ALA A 133 5.48 8.19 -10.57
C ALA A 133 4.22 8.84 -10.00
N ASP A 134 3.57 9.70 -10.79
CA ASP A 134 2.26 10.26 -10.44
C ASP A 134 1.18 9.15 -10.35
N GLY A 135 0.25 9.27 -9.41
CA GLY A 135 -0.81 8.28 -9.22
C GLY A 135 -1.66 8.03 -10.48
N SER A 136 -1.80 9.01 -11.36
CA SER A 136 -2.62 8.91 -12.58
C SER A 136 -2.10 7.90 -13.61
N VAL A 137 -0.79 7.62 -13.62
CA VAL A 137 -0.18 6.66 -14.56
C VAL A 137 -0.11 5.24 -14.01
N VAL A 138 -0.44 5.03 -12.73
CA VAL A 138 -0.35 3.73 -12.08
C VAL A 138 -1.18 2.64 -12.76
N PRO A 139 -2.41 2.88 -13.26
CA PRO A 139 -3.14 1.85 -13.99
C PRO A 139 -2.38 1.26 -15.18
N TYR A 140 -1.57 2.09 -15.86
CA TYR A 140 -0.67 1.65 -16.92
C TYR A 140 0.54 0.90 -16.34
N LEU A 141 1.19 1.44 -15.31
CA LEU A 141 2.37 0.83 -14.67
C LEU A 141 2.10 -0.56 -14.09
N THR A 142 0.88 -0.81 -13.60
CA THR A 142 0.47 -2.10 -13.03
C THR A 142 -0.32 -2.97 -14.00
N SER A 143 -0.38 -2.63 -15.29
CA SER A 143 -1.14 -3.39 -16.30
C SER A 143 -0.61 -4.82 -16.51
N ALA A 144 0.69 -5.03 -16.27
CA ALA A 144 1.35 -6.32 -16.32
C ALA A 144 1.55 -6.97 -14.94
N ALA A 145 0.86 -6.49 -13.89
CA ALA A 145 0.94 -7.09 -12.57
C ALA A 145 0.40 -8.53 -12.58
N GLY A 146 1.12 -9.45 -11.92
CA GLY A 146 0.78 -10.87 -11.88
C GLY A 146 1.92 -11.75 -12.43
N PRO A 147 1.67 -13.07 -12.55
CA PRO A 147 2.67 -13.97 -13.12
C PRO A 147 2.92 -13.65 -14.59
N LEU A 148 4.18 -13.78 -15.03
CA LEU A 148 4.52 -13.68 -16.43
C LEU A 148 3.85 -14.83 -17.21
N HIS A 149 3.10 -14.51 -18.26
CA HIS A 149 2.53 -15.50 -19.16
C HIS A 149 3.62 -16.04 -20.10
N CYS A 150 4.24 -17.17 -19.75
CA CYS A 150 5.17 -17.85 -20.67
C CYS A 150 4.38 -18.61 -21.75
N ARG A 151 4.65 -18.32 -23.02
CA ARG A 151 4.14 -19.11 -24.15
C ARG A 151 5.10 -20.25 -24.49
N ILE A 152 4.56 -21.44 -24.79
CA ILE A 152 5.33 -22.60 -25.24
C ILE A 152 6.12 -22.20 -26.50
N ARG A 153 7.45 -22.38 -26.47
CA ARG A 153 8.48 -21.99 -27.48
C ARG A 153 9.03 -20.56 -27.43
N SER A 154 8.66 -19.73 -26.46
CA SER A 154 9.34 -18.45 -26.22
C SER A 154 10.29 -18.56 -25.02
N ILE A 155 11.51 -18.04 -25.16
CA ILE A 155 12.37 -17.78 -23.98
C ILE A 155 11.60 -16.79 -23.11
N CYS A 156 11.24 -17.21 -21.90
CA CYS A 156 10.64 -16.32 -20.93
C CYS A 156 11.75 -15.38 -20.44
N LEU A 157 11.93 -14.27 -21.17
CA LEU A 157 12.77 -13.17 -20.71
C LEU A 157 12.17 -12.68 -19.40
N LEU A 158 12.86 -13.00 -18.30
CA LEU A 158 12.65 -12.42 -16.98
C LEU A 158 12.93 -10.91 -17.05
N ILE A 159 12.03 -10.16 -17.68
CA ILE A 159 11.95 -8.72 -17.44
C ILE A 159 11.24 -8.60 -16.10
N PHE A 160 12.03 -8.31 -15.06
CA PHE A 160 11.58 -8.16 -13.68
C PHE A 160 10.57 -7.01 -13.53
N TYR A 161 9.30 -7.27 -13.81
CA TYR A 161 8.18 -6.56 -13.18
C TYR A 161 7.55 -7.48 -12.14
N LEU A 162 8.40 -8.02 -11.26
CA LEU A 162 7.98 -8.73 -10.07
C LEU A 162 7.32 -7.72 -9.12
N VAL A 163 6.15 -8.10 -8.59
CA VAL A 163 5.64 -7.64 -7.29
C VAL A 163 6.82 -7.47 -6.33
N LYS A 164 7.27 -6.23 -6.12
CA LYS A 164 8.40 -5.92 -5.25
C LYS A 164 7.83 -5.65 -3.87
N ILE A 165 7.60 -6.70 -3.10
CA ILE A 165 7.68 -6.58 -1.63
C ILE A 165 9.17 -6.61 -1.32
N ILE A 166 9.81 -5.44 -1.32
CA ILE A 166 11.21 -5.34 -0.86
C ILE A 166 11.13 -5.17 0.65
N GLN A 167 11.41 -6.24 1.37
CA GLN A 167 11.82 -6.10 2.77
C GLN A 167 13.22 -5.51 2.76
N ILE A 168 13.33 -4.29 3.27
CA ILE A 168 14.60 -3.60 3.43
C ILE A 168 15.20 -4.17 4.72
N VAL A 169 16.23 -5.02 4.59
CA VAL A 169 17.05 -5.48 5.71
C VAL A 169 17.80 -4.30 6.32
#